data_AF-A0AAD5U210-F1
#
_entry.id   AF-A0AAD5U210-F1
#
_cell.length_a   1.000
_cell.length_b   1.000
_cell.length_c   1.000
_cell.angle_alpha   90.00
_cell.angle_beta   90.00
_cell.angle_gamma   90.00
#
_symmetry.space_group_name_H-M   'P 1'
#
loop_
_entity.id
_entity.type
_entity.pdbx_description
1 polymer ?
#
loop_
_entity_poly.entity_id
_entity_poly.type
_entity_poly.pdbx_seq_one_letter_code
_entity_poly.pdbx_strand_id
1 'polypeptide(L)'
;YTYSSPAQKDAYVVSKYVENPFLIGEKKFDLRLYILVTSWRPLIAYKYGQGFARFCSIKYNTDTEDLDNNFMHLTNVSIQKFGEDYNEQNGGKWSWTNLLNYILGTKGKKVLQKFIQDVDKIFIHSLRAIQPLMSHEKHCFECYGYDIIIDSTLRPWLIEVNASPSLGGTTQTDKLLKHSLINDVLNIVIPKDFPE
;
A
#
# COMPACT_ATOMS: atom_id res chain seq x y z
N TYR A 1 38.66 17.24 22.34
CA TYR A 1 38.22 17.17 20.93
C TYR A 1 36.97 16.33 20.85
N THR A 2 35.80 16.96 20.86
CA THR A 2 34.50 16.32 20.65
C THR A 2 34.30 16.15 19.15
N TYR A 3 34.28 14.91 18.67
CA TYR A 3 33.88 14.60 17.29
C TYR A 3 32.38 14.89 17.15
N SER A 4 32.03 16.05 16.61
CA SER A 4 30.69 16.28 16.07
C SER A 4 30.55 15.44 14.80
N SER A 5 29.70 14.41 14.84
CA SER A 5 29.23 13.71 13.63
C SER A 5 28.78 14.76 12.61
N PRO A 6 29.12 14.63 11.31
CA PRO A 6 28.53 15.50 10.29
C PRO A 6 27.02 15.35 10.39
N ALA A 7 26.28 16.46 10.38
CA ALA A 7 24.83 16.42 10.27
C ALA A 7 24.48 15.58 9.03
N GLN A 8 23.75 14.48 9.26
CA GLN A 8 23.32 13.58 8.20
C GLN A 8 22.47 14.43 7.23
N LYS A 9 22.99 14.67 6.02
CA LYS A 9 22.22 15.39 5.01
C LYS A 9 21.01 14.54 4.65
N ASP A 10 19.82 15.11 4.80
CA ASP A 10 18.59 14.45 4.40
C ASP A 10 18.65 14.18 2.89
N ALA A 11 18.46 12.92 2.50
CA ALA A 11 18.36 12.50 1.12
C ALA A 11 16.89 12.59 0.68
N TYR A 12 16.64 13.29 -0.42
CA TYR A 12 15.29 13.46 -0.98
C TYR A 12 15.16 12.74 -2.32
N VAL A 13 13.95 12.26 -2.60
CA VAL A 13 13.58 11.71 -3.91
C VAL A 13 12.59 12.68 -4.57
N VAL A 14 12.88 13.10 -5.79
CA VAL A 14 11.95 13.86 -6.63
C VAL A 14 11.32 12.89 -7.62
N SER A 15 9.99 12.80 -7.58
CA SER A 15 9.21 11.91 -8.45
C SER A 15 8.13 12.69 -9.18
N LYS A 16 7.82 12.29 -10.42
CA LYS A 16 6.73 12.89 -11.17
C LYS A 16 5.41 12.56 -10.48
N TYR A 17 4.62 13.59 -10.20
CA TYR A 17 3.30 13.45 -9.61
C TYR A 17 2.29 12.84 -10.62
N VAL A 18 1.40 11.97 -10.13
CA VAL A 18 0.30 11.43 -10.93
C VAL A 18 -0.85 12.43 -10.95
N GLU A 19 -0.82 13.32 -11.95
CA GLU A 19 -1.73 14.46 -12.10
C GLU A 19 -3.21 14.06 -12.28
N ASN A 20 -3.45 12.95 -12.97
CA ASN A 20 -4.79 12.46 -13.30
C ASN A 20 -5.06 11.11 -12.61
N PRO A 21 -5.27 11.07 -11.28
CA PRO A 21 -5.57 9.85 -10.55
C PRO A 21 -6.96 9.31 -10.88
N PHE A 22 -7.17 8.02 -10.68
CA PHE A 22 -8.51 7.43 -10.68
C PHE A 22 -9.25 7.90 -9.43
N LEU A 23 -10.43 8.49 -9.62
CA LEU A 23 -11.23 9.05 -8.54
C LEU A 23 -12.49 8.21 -8.33
N ILE A 24 -12.92 8.09 -7.07
CA ILE A 24 -14.22 7.53 -6.70
C ILE A 24 -14.92 8.54 -5.82
N GLY A 25 -16.11 8.98 -6.24
CA GLY A 25 -16.82 10.08 -5.56
C GLY A 25 -15.98 11.37 -5.50
N GLU A 26 -15.22 11.65 -6.57
CA GLU A 26 -14.31 12.81 -6.69
C GLU A 26 -13.14 12.80 -5.68
N LYS A 27 -12.92 11.70 -4.95
CA LYS A 27 -11.83 11.59 -3.97
C LYS A 27 -10.68 10.76 -4.51
N LYS A 28 -9.46 11.27 -4.32
CA LYS A 28 -8.20 10.55 -4.59
C LYS A 28 -8.00 9.46 -3.54
N PHE A 29 -7.34 8.37 -3.94
CA PHE A 29 -6.94 7.31 -3.02
C PHE A 29 -5.67 6.61 -3.48
N ASP A 30 -5.04 5.89 -2.56
CA ASP A 30 -4.01 4.91 -2.85
C ASP A 30 -4.41 3.53 -2.30
N LEU A 31 -3.68 2.50 -2.70
CA LEU A 31 -3.86 1.13 -2.23
C LEU A 31 -2.74 0.75 -1.29
N ARG A 32 -3.11 0.09 -0.19
CA ARG A 32 -2.21 -0.71 0.64
C ARG A 32 -2.49 -2.19 0.40
N LEU A 33 -1.52 -2.87 -0.22
CA LEU A 33 -1.54 -4.32 -0.46
C LEU A 33 -0.34 -4.99 0.22
N TYR A 34 -0.45 -6.28 0.57
CA TYR A 34 0.57 -6.97 1.35
C TYR A 34 1.19 -8.13 0.58
N ILE A 35 2.52 -8.24 0.68
CA ILE A 35 3.31 -9.34 0.12
C ILE A 35 4.20 -9.90 1.22
N LEU A 36 4.05 -11.19 1.53
CA LEU A 36 4.99 -11.92 2.39
C LEU A 36 6.06 -12.55 1.51
N VAL A 37 7.34 -12.28 1.77
CA VAL A 37 8.46 -12.99 1.16
C VAL A 37 9.08 -13.92 2.20
N THR A 38 9.18 -15.21 1.89
CA THR A 38 9.77 -16.23 2.78
C THR A 38 11.10 -16.76 2.28
N SER A 39 11.44 -16.52 1.02
CA SER A 39 12.76 -16.84 0.47
C SER A 39 13.06 -15.98 -0.75
N TRP A 40 14.32 -15.59 -0.90
CA TRP A 40 14.83 -14.89 -2.08
C TRP A 40 15.52 -15.83 -3.09
N ARG A 41 15.92 -17.04 -2.66
CA ARG A 41 16.58 -18.05 -3.50
C ARG A 41 16.10 -19.46 -3.12
N PRO A 42 15.12 -20.05 -3.83
CA PRO A 42 14.32 -19.43 -4.88
C PRO A 42 13.43 -18.29 -4.34
N LEU A 43 13.01 -17.36 -5.19
CA LEU A 43 12.05 -16.32 -4.78
C LEU A 43 10.69 -16.97 -4.51
N ILE A 44 10.26 -16.92 -3.25
CA ILE A 44 8.95 -17.39 -2.78
C ILE A 44 8.24 -16.21 -2.12
N ALA A 45 7.15 -15.78 -2.72
CA ALA A 45 6.35 -14.66 -2.26
C ALA A 45 4.85 -14.98 -2.30
N TYR A 46 4.11 -14.51 -1.31
CA TYR A 46 2.68 -14.71 -1.14
C TYR A 46 1.97 -13.37 -1.14
N LYS A 47 1.02 -13.20 -2.06
CA LYS A 47 0.12 -12.04 -2.09
C LYS A 47 -1.02 -12.27 -1.11
N TYR A 48 -1.21 -11.34 -0.19
CA TYR A 48 -2.36 -11.39 0.69
C TYR A 48 -3.64 -11.08 -0.09
N GLY A 49 -4.69 -11.88 0.13
CA GLY A 49 -5.96 -11.74 -0.57
C GLY A 49 -6.73 -10.48 -0.17
N GLN A 50 -6.36 -9.85 0.95
CA GLN A 50 -6.98 -8.64 1.45
C GLN A 50 -6.02 -7.44 1.41
N GLY A 51 -6.61 -6.27 1.51
CA GLY A 51 -5.93 -4.97 1.52
C GLY A 51 -6.98 -3.87 1.58
N PHE A 52 -6.57 -2.62 1.42
CA PHE A 52 -7.51 -1.51 1.43
C PHE A 52 -7.05 -0.33 0.56
N ALA A 53 -8.03 0.40 0.05
CA ALA A 53 -7.84 1.74 -0.51
C ALA A 53 -7.97 2.78 0.62
N ARG A 54 -7.05 3.75 0.71
CA ARG A 54 -7.14 4.89 1.62
C ARG A 54 -7.52 6.14 0.83
N PHE A 55 -8.69 6.69 1.12
CA PHE A 55 -9.18 7.91 0.48
C PHE A 55 -8.66 9.15 1.20
N CYS A 56 -8.45 10.21 0.43
CA CYS A 56 -8.36 11.57 0.97
C CYS A 56 -9.72 11.99 1.54
N SER A 57 -9.72 12.80 2.59
CA SER A 57 -10.94 13.31 3.22
C SER A 57 -11.64 14.33 2.32
N ILE A 58 -10.89 15.09 1.52
CA ILE A 58 -11.37 16.17 0.65
C ILE A 58 -11.44 15.69 -0.82
N LYS A 59 -12.35 16.29 -1.60
CA LYS A 59 -12.44 16.10 -3.05
C LYS A 59 -11.16 16.56 -3.74
N TYR A 60 -10.79 15.87 -4.82
CA TYR A 60 -9.60 16.16 -5.60
C TYR A 60 -9.84 17.37 -6.51
N ASN A 61 -8.96 18.36 -6.41
CA ASN A 61 -8.88 19.53 -7.28
C ASN A 61 -7.45 19.67 -7.83
N THR A 62 -7.32 20.26 -9.01
CA THR A 62 -6.02 20.55 -9.67
C THR A 62 -5.72 22.04 -9.74
N ASP A 63 -6.55 22.88 -9.14
CA ASP A 63 -6.34 24.33 -9.13
C ASP A 63 -5.03 24.69 -8.42
N THR A 64 -4.24 25.56 -9.06
CA THR A 64 -2.88 25.92 -8.64
C THR A 64 -2.81 26.60 -7.27
N GLU A 65 -3.93 27.12 -6.78
CA GLU A 65 -4.06 27.73 -5.45
C GLU A 65 -4.13 26.69 -4.32
N ASP A 66 -4.50 25.44 -4.64
CA ASP A 66 -4.68 24.35 -3.68
C ASP A 66 -3.52 23.35 -3.65
N LEU A 67 -2.44 23.57 -4.41
CA LEU A 67 -1.26 22.67 -4.46
C LEU A 67 -0.57 22.50 -3.10
N ASP A 68 -0.68 23.50 -2.22
CA ASP A 68 -0.14 23.46 -0.86
C ASP A 68 -1.07 22.72 0.13
N ASN A 69 -2.28 22.31 -0.30
CA ASN A 69 -3.22 21.59 0.54
C ASN A 69 -2.87 20.09 0.62
N ASN A 70 -1.98 19.77 1.54
CA ASN A 70 -1.55 18.40 1.83
C ASN A 70 -2.69 17.40 2.10
N PHE A 71 -3.87 17.84 2.56
CA PHE A 71 -5.04 16.97 2.80
C PHE A 71 -5.69 16.46 1.50
N MET A 72 -5.43 17.11 0.37
CA MET A 72 -5.93 16.73 -0.95
C MET A 72 -4.95 15.80 -1.69
N HIS A 73 -3.64 15.97 -1.43
CA HIS A 73 -2.58 15.28 -2.16
C HIS A 73 -2.03 14.06 -1.44
N LEU A 74 -2.07 14.03 -0.09
CA LEU A 74 -1.49 12.97 0.74
C LEU A 74 -2.60 12.14 1.41
N THR A 75 -2.58 10.83 1.19
CA THR A 75 -3.54 9.84 1.71
C THR A 75 -3.22 9.35 3.13
N ASN A 76 -2.13 9.86 3.74
CA ASN A 76 -1.64 9.37 5.03
C ASN A 76 -2.62 9.68 6.17
N VAL A 77 -2.90 8.67 6.98
CA VAL A 77 -3.82 8.74 8.13
C VAL A 77 -3.39 9.78 9.17
N SER A 78 -2.08 10.06 9.30
CA SER A 78 -1.57 11.11 10.19
C SER A 78 -1.98 12.52 9.76
N ILE A 79 -2.27 12.72 8.48
CA ILE A 79 -2.74 14.00 7.92
C ILE A 79 -4.27 14.00 7.91
N GLN A 80 -4.91 12.92 7.45
CA GLN A 80 -6.37 12.88 7.23
C GLN A 80 -7.24 12.98 8.50
N LYS A 81 -6.67 12.74 9.70
CA LYS A 81 -7.38 12.83 11.00
C LYS A 81 -7.83 14.25 11.40
N PHE A 82 -7.33 15.29 10.73
CA PHE A 82 -7.69 16.68 11.03
C PHE A 82 -8.67 17.29 10.00
N GLY A 83 -9.15 16.50 9.03
CA GLY A 83 -10.13 16.98 8.05
C GLY A 83 -11.56 16.93 8.59
N GLU A 84 -12.34 17.99 8.36
CA GLU A 84 -13.72 18.14 8.85
C GLU A 84 -14.70 17.05 8.35
N ASP A 85 -14.40 16.41 7.21
CA ASP A 85 -15.22 15.35 6.58
C ASP A 85 -14.78 13.91 6.94
N TYR A 86 -14.00 13.72 8.00
CA TYR A 86 -13.54 12.40 8.42
C TYR A 86 -14.71 11.52 8.90
N ASN A 87 -15.11 10.55 8.08
CA ASN A 87 -16.11 9.57 8.49
C ASN A 87 -15.47 8.52 9.41
N GLU A 88 -15.70 8.66 10.72
CA GLU A 88 -15.20 7.74 11.76
C GLU A 88 -15.67 6.29 11.60
N GLN A 89 -16.83 6.04 10.96
CA GLN A 89 -17.38 4.69 10.83
C GLN A 89 -16.57 3.82 9.85
N ASN A 90 -16.06 4.42 8.77
CA ASN A 90 -15.32 3.70 7.71
C ASN A 90 -13.84 4.11 7.64
N GLY A 91 -13.44 5.15 8.37
CA GLY A 91 -12.07 5.69 8.43
C GLY A 91 -11.52 6.15 7.08
N GLY A 92 -12.40 6.49 6.12
CA GLY A 92 -11.99 6.84 4.76
C GLY A 92 -11.35 5.67 4.00
N LYS A 93 -11.71 4.42 4.29
CA LYS A 93 -11.13 3.24 3.63
C LYS A 93 -12.17 2.39 2.92
N TRP A 94 -11.79 1.81 1.79
CA TRP A 94 -12.50 0.66 1.19
C TRP A 94 -11.63 -0.58 1.27
N SER A 95 -12.25 -1.74 1.52
CA SER A 95 -11.53 -3.01 1.36
C SER A 95 -11.14 -3.20 -0.12
N TRP A 96 -10.07 -3.96 -0.34
CA TRP A 96 -9.66 -4.39 -1.68
C TRP A 96 -10.82 -5.02 -2.45
N THR A 97 -11.60 -5.89 -1.80
CA THR A 97 -12.80 -6.51 -2.36
C THR A 97 -13.83 -5.48 -2.82
N ASN A 98 -14.10 -4.45 -2.03
CA ASN A 98 -15.07 -3.41 -2.40
C ASN A 98 -14.61 -2.62 -3.62
N LEU A 99 -13.31 -2.31 -3.71
CA LEU A 99 -12.75 -1.66 -4.89
C LEU A 99 -12.88 -2.55 -6.14
N LEU A 100 -12.58 -3.84 -6.04
CA LEU A 100 -12.73 -4.77 -7.17
C LEU A 100 -14.19 -4.89 -7.62
N ASN A 101 -15.12 -4.96 -6.68
CA ASN A 101 -16.55 -4.98 -6.98
C ASN A 101 -17.01 -3.67 -7.65
N TYR A 102 -16.48 -2.52 -7.21
CA TYR A 102 -16.76 -1.24 -7.84
C TYR A 102 -16.25 -1.18 -9.29
N ILE A 103 -15.00 -1.61 -9.53
CA ILE A 103 -14.43 -1.66 -10.88
C ILE A 103 -15.21 -2.67 -11.75
N LEU A 104 -15.60 -3.81 -11.19
CA LEU A 104 -16.42 -4.80 -11.88
C LEU A 104 -17.75 -4.21 -12.33
N GLY A 105 -18.47 -3.54 -11.42
CA GLY A 105 -19.79 -2.99 -11.69
C GLY A 105 -19.76 -1.77 -12.63
N THR A 106 -18.69 -0.99 -12.62
CA THR A 106 -18.60 0.27 -13.39
C THR A 106 -17.84 0.15 -14.72
N LYS A 107 -16.87 -0.76 -14.82
CA LYS A 107 -15.97 -0.91 -15.98
C LYS A 107 -16.01 -2.30 -16.62
N GLY A 108 -16.61 -3.28 -15.94
CA GLY A 108 -16.79 -4.64 -16.46
C GLY A 108 -15.60 -5.58 -16.22
N LYS A 109 -15.86 -6.87 -16.42
CA LYS A 109 -14.97 -7.98 -16.04
C LYS A 109 -13.59 -7.93 -16.73
N LYS A 110 -13.54 -7.61 -18.03
CA LYS A 110 -12.29 -7.58 -18.80
C LYS A 110 -11.32 -6.52 -18.27
N VAL A 111 -11.85 -5.35 -17.92
CA VAL A 111 -11.06 -4.24 -17.35
C VAL A 111 -10.55 -4.62 -15.96
N LEU A 112 -11.41 -5.20 -15.12
CA LEU A 112 -11.00 -5.70 -13.80
C LEU A 112 -9.85 -6.72 -13.89
N GLN A 113 -9.98 -7.71 -14.79
CA GLN A 113 -8.94 -8.73 -14.96
C GLN A 113 -7.60 -8.14 -15.36
N LYS A 114 -7.61 -7.19 -16.31
CA LYS A 114 -6.39 -6.48 -16.72
C LYS A 114 -5.81 -5.66 -15.56
N PHE A 115 -6.65 -4.95 -14.80
CA PHE A 115 -6.21 -4.16 -13.64
C PHE A 115 -5.51 -5.04 -12.60
N ILE A 116 -6.11 -6.19 -12.23
CA ILE A 116 -5.49 -7.14 -11.28
C ILE A 116 -4.14 -7.64 -11.81
N GLN A 117 -4.07 -8.01 -13.09
CA GLN A 117 -2.81 -8.45 -13.72
C GLN A 117 -1.74 -7.37 -13.69
N ASP A 118 -2.10 -6.11 -13.94
CA ASP A 118 -1.15 -5.00 -13.94
C ASP A 118 -0.68 -4.67 -12.51
N VAL A 119 -1.52 -4.86 -11.48
CA VAL A 119 -1.10 -4.81 -10.07
C VAL A 119 -0.16 -5.96 -9.74
N ASP A 120 -0.44 -7.18 -10.20
CA ASP A 120 0.43 -8.34 -9.95
C ASP A 120 1.82 -8.17 -10.59
N LYS A 121 1.88 -7.53 -11.77
CA LYS A 121 3.15 -7.17 -12.42
C LYS A 121 3.99 -6.24 -11.55
N ILE A 122 3.39 -5.31 -10.80
CA ILE A 122 4.14 -4.44 -9.88
C ILE A 122 4.93 -5.29 -8.89
N PHE A 123 4.27 -6.25 -8.21
CA PHE A 123 4.93 -7.12 -7.24
C PHE A 123 6.01 -7.98 -7.89
N ILE A 124 5.72 -8.57 -9.05
CA ILE A 124 6.66 -9.47 -9.73
C ILE A 124 7.91 -8.69 -10.17
N HIS A 125 7.73 -7.52 -10.78
CA HIS A 125 8.84 -6.72 -11.28
C HIS A 125 9.67 -6.12 -10.14
N SER A 126 9.05 -5.58 -9.08
CA SER A 126 9.77 -5.02 -7.95
C SER A 126 10.61 -6.07 -7.22
N LEU A 127 10.03 -7.24 -6.92
CA LEU A 127 10.74 -8.32 -6.22
C LEU A 127 11.88 -8.88 -7.07
N ARG A 128 11.65 -9.13 -8.36
CA ARG A 128 12.70 -9.64 -9.27
C ARG A 128 13.85 -8.66 -9.45
N ALA A 129 13.56 -7.35 -9.47
CA ALA A 129 14.59 -6.33 -9.61
C ALA A 129 15.58 -6.35 -8.44
N ILE A 130 15.10 -6.60 -7.21
CA ILE A 130 15.96 -6.62 -6.02
C ILE A 130 16.50 -8.01 -5.68
N GLN A 131 15.89 -9.09 -6.20
CA GLN A 131 16.27 -10.48 -5.89
C GLN A 131 17.79 -10.76 -5.98
N PRO A 132 18.56 -10.25 -6.96
CA PRO A 132 20.00 -10.48 -7.02
C PRO A 132 20.78 -9.84 -5.85
N LEU A 133 20.26 -8.74 -5.30
CA LEU A 133 20.90 -7.94 -4.24
C LEU A 133 20.57 -8.47 -2.84
N MET A 134 19.47 -9.22 -2.69
CA MET A 134 19.03 -9.72 -1.39
C MET A 134 19.93 -10.86 -0.89
N SER A 135 20.30 -10.80 0.40
CA SER A 135 20.98 -11.88 1.08
C SER A 135 20.07 -13.11 1.20
N HIS A 136 20.69 -14.29 1.16
CA HIS A 136 19.97 -15.55 1.28
C HIS A 136 20.07 -16.07 2.71
N GLU A 137 19.20 -15.56 3.59
CA GLU A 137 19.02 -16.07 4.95
C GLU A 137 17.81 -17.01 4.98
N LYS A 138 18.03 -18.29 5.30
CA LYS A 138 17.00 -19.34 5.24
C LYS A 138 15.91 -19.21 6.31
N HIS A 139 16.15 -18.39 7.33
CA HIS A 139 15.28 -18.22 8.49
C HIS A 139 14.71 -16.80 8.60
N CYS A 140 14.76 -16.03 7.51
CA CYS A 140 14.21 -14.69 7.45
C CYS A 140 12.98 -14.67 6.54
N PHE A 141 11.96 -13.96 6.99
CA PHE A 141 10.81 -13.57 6.19
C PHE A 141 10.57 -12.09 6.43
N GLU A 142 9.91 -11.44 5.47
CA GLU A 142 9.48 -10.04 5.63
C GLU A 142 8.11 -9.88 5.00
N CYS A 143 7.21 -9.22 5.73
CA CYS A 143 5.92 -8.80 5.21
C CYS A 143 6.05 -7.35 4.74
N TYR A 144 5.87 -7.12 3.44
CA TYR A 144 5.95 -5.80 2.82
C TYR A 144 4.57 -5.21 2.61
N GLY A 145 4.40 -3.93 2.92
CA GLY A 145 3.26 -3.12 2.51
C GLY A 145 3.57 -2.34 1.24
N TYR A 146 2.85 -2.61 0.16
CA TYR A 146 2.97 -1.90 -1.11
C TYR A 146 1.95 -0.78 -1.21
N ASP A 147 2.43 0.42 -1.52
CA ASP A 147 1.60 1.61 -1.71
C ASP A 147 1.51 1.89 -3.21
N ILE A 148 0.30 1.78 -3.75
CA ILE A 148 0.06 1.87 -5.19
C ILE A 148 -0.99 2.95 -5.46
N ILE A 149 -0.69 3.89 -6.36
CA ILE A 149 -1.68 4.82 -6.89
C ILE A 149 -2.20 4.34 -8.24
N ILE A 150 -3.44 4.66 -8.56
CA ILE A 150 -4.07 4.29 -9.83
C ILE A 150 -4.31 5.58 -10.62
N ASP A 151 -3.94 5.62 -11.89
CA ASP A 151 -4.30 6.74 -12.77
C ASP A 151 -5.69 6.57 -13.40
N SER A 152 -6.19 7.64 -14.02
CA SER A 152 -7.51 7.70 -14.67
C SER A 152 -7.74 6.63 -15.75
N THR A 153 -6.68 5.99 -16.26
CA THR A 153 -6.75 4.88 -17.23
C THR A 153 -6.78 3.50 -16.57
N LEU A 154 -6.86 3.44 -15.24
CA LEU A 154 -6.72 2.24 -14.41
C LEU A 154 -5.33 1.58 -14.51
N ARG A 155 -4.30 2.35 -14.83
CA ARG A 155 -2.92 1.85 -14.71
C ARG A 155 -2.43 2.06 -13.27
N PRO A 156 -1.92 1.00 -12.62
CA PRO A 156 -1.34 1.12 -11.29
C PRO A 156 0.12 1.58 -11.37
N TRP A 157 0.53 2.37 -10.38
CA TRP A 157 1.87 2.94 -10.21
C TRP A 157 2.36 2.67 -8.79
N LEU A 158 3.53 2.04 -8.67
CA LEU A 158 4.18 1.84 -7.38
C LEU A 158 4.69 3.18 -6.84
N ILE A 159 4.29 3.53 -5.62
CA ILE A 159 4.77 4.74 -4.91
C ILE A 159 5.91 4.37 -3.98
N GLU A 160 5.66 3.43 -3.07
CA GLU A 160 6.66 2.97 -2.09
C GLU A 160 6.40 1.53 -1.66
N VAL A 161 7.43 0.92 -1.08
CA VAL A 161 7.37 -0.39 -0.43
C VAL A 161 7.85 -0.22 1.00
N ASN A 162 6.96 -0.45 1.93
CA ASN A 162 7.22 -0.35 3.36
C ASN A 162 7.62 -1.71 3.92
N ALA A 163 8.86 -1.81 4.43
CA ALA A 163 9.23 -2.89 5.35
C ALA A 163 8.51 -2.66 6.69
N SER A 164 8.06 -3.73 7.35
CA SER A 164 7.32 -3.64 8.61
C SER A 164 6.11 -2.68 8.58
N PRO A 165 5.09 -2.94 7.73
CA PRO A 165 3.93 -2.06 7.60
C PRO A 165 3.19 -1.88 8.94
N SER A 166 2.74 -0.66 9.23
CA SER A 166 2.10 -0.33 10.51
C SER A 166 0.93 -1.26 10.85
N LEU A 167 1.07 -1.95 11.99
CA LEU A 167 0.05 -2.87 12.53
C LEU A 167 -0.96 -2.17 13.45
N GLY A 168 -0.80 -0.87 13.71
CA GLY A 168 -1.75 -0.09 14.51
C GLY A 168 -3.09 0.10 13.77
N GLY A 169 -4.19 -0.38 14.33
CA GLY A 169 -5.51 -0.29 13.70
C GLY A 169 -6.29 0.96 14.13
N THR A 170 -6.68 1.80 13.17
CA THR A 170 -7.49 3.01 13.46
C THR A 170 -8.98 2.74 13.52
N THR A 171 -9.45 1.68 12.86
CA THR A 171 -10.85 1.23 12.87
C THR A 171 -10.92 -0.26 13.22
N GLN A 172 -12.08 -0.75 13.62
CA GLN A 172 -12.26 -2.17 13.94
C GLN A 172 -11.95 -3.06 12.73
N THR A 173 -12.37 -2.66 11.54
CA THR A 173 -12.06 -3.37 10.29
C THR A 173 -10.55 -3.43 10.01
N ASP A 174 -9.82 -2.34 10.27
CA ASP A 174 -8.36 -2.29 10.11
C ASP A 174 -7.66 -3.21 11.11
N LYS A 175 -8.13 -3.26 12.37
CA LYS A 175 -7.62 -4.18 13.38
C LYS A 175 -7.84 -5.64 12.98
N LEU A 176 -9.05 -5.98 12.54
CA LEU A 176 -9.39 -7.34 12.11
C LEU A 176 -8.54 -7.79 10.92
N LEU A 177 -8.40 -6.95 9.89
CA LEU A 177 -7.57 -7.24 8.72
C LEU A 177 -6.11 -7.48 9.12
N LYS A 178 -5.56 -6.64 9.99
CA LYS A 178 -4.16 -6.74 10.43
C LYS A 178 -3.92 -7.95 11.33
N HIS A 179 -4.84 -8.24 12.24
CA HIS A 179 -4.78 -9.46 13.05
C HIS A 179 -4.83 -10.71 12.16
N SER A 180 -5.74 -10.75 11.18
CA SER A 180 -5.81 -11.86 10.23
C SER A 180 -4.51 -11.98 9.42
N LEU A 181 -3.97 -10.88 8.92
CA LEU A 181 -2.69 -10.86 8.20
C LEU A 181 -1.56 -11.45 9.04
N ILE A 182 -1.43 -11.02 10.30
CA ILE A 182 -0.37 -11.52 11.20
C ILE A 182 -0.57 -13.01 11.44
N ASN A 183 -1.78 -13.46 11.76
CA ASN A 183 -2.07 -14.87 11.98
C ASN A 183 -1.74 -15.71 10.74
N ASP A 184 -2.13 -15.24 9.55
CA ASP A 184 -1.85 -15.93 8.29
C ASP A 184 -0.35 -15.97 7.97
N VAL A 185 0.39 -14.89 8.27
CA VAL A 185 1.86 -14.87 8.15
C VAL A 185 2.47 -15.91 9.09
N LEU A 186 2.09 -15.92 10.37
CA LEU A 186 2.60 -16.88 11.36
C LEU A 186 2.29 -18.32 10.95
N ASN A 187 1.08 -18.60 10.45
CA ASN A 187 0.70 -19.92 9.93
C ASN A 187 1.56 -20.38 8.74
N ILE A 188 2.12 -19.46 7.96
CA ILE A 188 3.00 -19.77 6.83
C ILE A 188 4.45 -19.95 7.29
N VAL A 189 4.93 -19.11 8.22
CA VAL A 189 6.35 -19.03 8.56
C VAL A 189 6.76 -19.92 9.73
N ILE A 190 5.83 -20.24 10.64
CA ILE A 190 6.10 -21.11 11.78
C ILE A 190 6.11 -22.56 11.29
N PRO A 191 7.21 -23.31 11.50
CA PRO A 191 7.24 -24.74 11.20
C PRO A 191 6.18 -25.48 12.00
N LYS A 192 5.56 -26.50 11.40
CA LYS A 192 4.54 -27.33 12.10
C LYS A 192 5.07 -28.00 13.38
N ASP A 193 6.38 -28.17 13.47
CA ASP A 193 7.06 -28.87 14.56
C ASP A 193 7.60 -27.87 15.61
N PHE A 194 7.24 -26.59 15.52
CA PHE A 194 7.65 -25.57 16.49
C PHE A 194 6.90 -25.82 17.82
N PRO A 195 7.60 -25.94 18.96
CA PRO A 195 6.96 -26.23 20.24
C PRO A 195 6.01 -25.10 20.68
N GLU A 196 4.87 -25.48 21.26
CA GLU A 196 3.88 -24.57 21.85
C GLU A 196 4.45 -23.73 23.01
#